data_AF-A0A7X8VHQ4-F1
#
_entry.id   AF-A0A7X8VHQ4-F1
#
_cell.length_a   1.000
_cell.length_b   1.000
_cell.length_c   1.000
_cell.angle_alpha   90.00
_cell.angle_beta   90.00
_cell.angle_gamma   90.00
#
_symmetry.space_group_name_H-M   'P 1'
#
loop_
_entity.id
_entity.type
_entity.pdbx_description
1 polymer ?
#
loop_
_entity_poly.entity_id
_entity_poly.type
_entity_poly.pdbx_seq_one_letter_code
_entity_poly.pdbx_strand_id
1 'polypeptide(L)'
;MLNLRMDRRTSDVTIERTENPDELSITARVCPAVEHIRKLSTPLAPNYEWITSVVHETICEDTPWRAEFSNWDPQTGACIQHFVRKEAAK
;
A
#
# COMPACT_ATOMS: atom_id res chain seq x y z
N MET A 1 -20.49 -16.64 -4.67
CA MET A 1 -20.09 -16.37 -3.27
C MET A 1 -18.66 -16.87 -3.11
N LEU A 2 -17.65 -16.04 -3.37
CA LEU A 2 -16.25 -16.45 -3.21
C LEU A 2 -15.85 -16.29 -1.74
N ASN A 3 -15.64 -17.42 -1.06
CA ASN A 3 -15.05 -17.46 0.28
C ASN A 3 -13.54 -17.26 0.17
N LEU A 4 -13.07 -16.02 0.38
CA LEU A 4 -11.67 -15.71 0.61
C LEU A 4 -11.28 -16.19 2.02
N ARG A 5 -10.83 -17.45 2.11
CA ARG A 5 -10.09 -17.92 3.29
C ARG A 5 -8.71 -17.26 3.25
N MET A 6 -8.51 -16.21 4.04
CA MET A 6 -7.17 -15.67 4.29
C MET A 6 -6.42 -16.62 5.22
N ASP A 7 -5.42 -17.29 4.64
CA ASP A 7 -4.47 -18.15 5.34
C ASP A 7 -3.42 -17.29 6.04
N ARG A 8 -3.31 -17.42 7.37
CA ARG A 8 -2.41 -16.64 8.24
C ARG A 8 -0.96 -17.18 8.23
N ARG A 9 -0.36 -17.39 7.06
CA ARG A 9 1.06 -17.76 6.94
C ARG A 9 1.87 -16.53 6.53
N THR A 10 2.76 -16.05 7.43
CA THR A 10 3.74 -14.94 7.21
C THR A 10 3.15 -13.74 6.48
N SER A 11 2.72 -12.71 7.22
CA SER A 11 2.01 -11.58 6.60
C SER A 11 2.84 -10.94 5.48
N ASP A 12 2.29 -10.93 4.27
CA ASP A 12 2.81 -10.19 3.12
C ASP A 12 2.78 -8.67 3.34
N VAL A 13 2.42 -8.23 4.55
CA VAL A 13 2.42 -6.85 5.02
C VAL A 13 3.14 -6.78 6.36
N THR A 14 4.11 -5.86 6.46
CA THR A 14 4.77 -5.48 7.70
C THR A 14 4.35 -4.05 8.05
N ILE A 15 4.04 -3.80 9.32
CA ILE A 15 3.75 -2.46 9.85
C ILE A 15 4.87 -2.11 10.84
N GLU A 16 5.64 -1.10 10.54
CA GLU A 16 6.77 -0.65 11.34
C GLU A 16 6.50 0.76 11.85
N ARG A 17 6.49 0.91 13.17
CA ARG A 17 6.64 2.24 13.78
C ARG A 17 8.10 2.62 13.64
N THR A 18 8.38 3.78 13.06
CA THR A 18 9.75 4.27 13.01
C THR A 18 10.14 4.80 14.39
N GLU A 19 11.42 5.15 14.59
CA GLU A 19 11.86 5.81 15.83
C GLU A 19 11.20 7.19 16.01
N ASN A 20 10.72 7.80 14.91
CA ASN A 20 9.96 9.02 14.92
C ASN A 20 8.47 8.72 15.17
N PRO A 21 7.86 9.20 16.27
CA PRO A 21 6.44 8.98 16.55
C PRO A 21 5.51 9.66 15.54
N ASP A 22 6.02 10.56 14.72
CA ASP A 22 5.29 11.26 13.66
C ASP A 22 5.37 10.56 12.30
N GLU A 23 5.83 9.30 12.29
CA GLU A 23 6.00 8.48 11.10
C GLU A 23 5.51 7.03 11.31
N LEU A 24 4.97 6.47 10.23
CA LEU A 24 4.54 5.07 10.15
C LEU A 24 4.87 4.52 8.76
N SER A 25 5.50 3.35 8.69
CA SER A 25 5.75 2.66 7.43
C SER A 25 4.98 1.34 7.38
N ILE A 26 4.27 1.12 6.26
CA ILE A 26 3.60 -0.14 5.95
C ILE A 26 4.22 -0.66 4.66
N THR A 27 4.88 -1.83 4.75
CA THR A 27 5.50 -2.49 3.60
C THR A 27 4.66 -3.68 3.19
N ALA A 28 4.09 -3.64 1.98
CA ALA A 28 3.49 -4.80 1.34
C ALA A 28 4.54 -5.46 0.43
N ARG A 29 4.82 -6.75 0.64
CA ARG A 29 5.70 -7.56 -0.22
C ARG A 29 4.96 -8.14 -1.42
N VAL A 30 3.67 -8.42 -1.25
CA VAL A 30 2.79 -8.95 -2.30
C VAL A 30 1.40 -8.33 -2.12
N CYS A 31 0.80 -7.86 -3.22
CA CYS A 31 -0.58 -7.39 -3.23
C CYS A 31 -1.53 -8.50 -3.73
N PRO A 32 -2.47 -8.99 -2.90
CA PRO A 32 -3.42 -10.04 -3.31
C PRO A 32 -4.26 -9.68 -4.55
N ALA A 33 -4.57 -8.39 -4.74
CA ALA A 33 -5.32 -7.93 -5.91
C ALA A 33 -4.51 -8.05 -7.21
N VAL A 34 -3.22 -7.66 -7.16
CA VAL A 34 -2.31 -7.79 -8.31
C VAL A 34 -2.07 -9.26 -8.63
N GLU A 35 -1.83 -10.11 -7.62
CA GLU A 35 -1.74 -11.56 -7.83
C GLU A 35 -2.99 -12.12 -8.50
N HIS A 36 -4.17 -11.72 -8.05
CA HIS A 36 -5.44 -12.19 -8.60
C HIS A 36 -5.60 -11.80 -10.07
N ILE A 37 -5.37 -10.53 -10.41
CA ILE A 37 -5.44 -10.02 -11.80
C ILE A 37 -4.48 -10.80 -12.70
N ARG A 38 -3.25 -11.07 -12.22
CA ARG A 38 -2.25 -11.83 -12.97
C ARG A 38 -2.62 -13.30 -13.13
N LYS A 39 -3.20 -13.94 -12.12
CA LYS A 39 -3.72 -15.32 -12.21
C LYS A 39 -4.81 -15.47 -13.28
N LEU A 40 -5.51 -14.38 -13.60
CA LEU A 40 -6.49 -14.30 -14.69
C LEU A 40 -5.86 -13.99 -16.06
N SER A 41 -4.53 -13.92 -16.16
CA SER A 41 -3.81 -13.51 -17.39
C SER A 41 -4.27 -12.17 -17.96
N THR A 42 -4.82 -11.31 -17.09
CA THR A 42 -5.31 -9.98 -17.46
C THR A 42 -4.20 -8.96 -17.21
N PRO A 43 -3.91 -8.05 -18.16
CA PRO A 43 -2.93 -7.00 -17.90
C PRO A 43 -3.43 -6.10 -16.77
N LEU A 44 -2.50 -5.68 -15.91
CA LEU A 44 -2.80 -4.65 -14.93
C LEU A 44 -3.15 -3.34 -15.66
N ALA A 45 -4.09 -2.57 -15.13
CA ALA A 45 -4.42 -1.28 -15.69
C ALA A 45 -3.17 -0.37 -15.74
N PRO A 46 -2.89 0.35 -16.84
CA PRO A 46 -1.68 1.17 -16.95
C PRO A 46 -1.52 2.22 -15.85
N ASN A 47 -2.63 2.67 -15.26
CA ASN A 47 -2.68 3.69 -14.21
C ASN A 47 -2.89 3.11 -12.80
N TYR A 48 -2.72 1.80 -12.61
CA TYR A 48 -2.99 1.15 -11.31
C TYR A 48 -2.16 1.78 -10.17
N GLU A 49 -0.87 2.01 -10.41
CA GLU A 49 0.02 2.69 -9.45
C GLU A 49 -0.49 4.08 -9.10
N TRP A 50 -0.81 4.87 -10.13
CA TRP A 50 -1.26 6.25 -9.96
C TRP A 50 -2.60 6.35 -9.23
N ILE A 51 -3.59 5.51 -9.57
CA ILE A 51 -4.86 5.49 -8.83
C ILE A 51 -4.60 5.08 -7.38
N THR A 52 -3.72 4.10 -7.15
CA THR A 52 -3.37 3.67 -5.80
C THR A 52 -2.75 4.81 -5.01
N SER A 53 -1.78 5.55 -5.55
CA SER A 53 -1.17 6.67 -4.85
C SER A 53 -2.17 7.80 -4.56
N VAL A 54 -3.05 8.13 -5.52
CA VAL A 54 -4.12 9.12 -5.32
C VAL A 54 -5.06 8.71 -4.19
N VAL A 55 -5.51 7.44 -4.15
CA VAL A 55 -6.37 6.96 -3.06
C VAL A 55 -5.69 7.11 -1.71
N HIS A 56 -4.39 6.76 -1.59
CA HIS A 56 -3.65 6.90 -0.34
C HIS A 56 -3.50 8.37 0.09
N GLU A 57 -3.29 9.27 -0.85
CA GLU A 57 -3.26 10.70 -0.58
C GLU A 57 -4.63 11.22 -0.11
N THR A 58 -5.70 10.86 -0.83
CA THR A 58 -7.08 11.34 -0.56
C THR A 58 -7.59 10.88 0.80
N ILE A 59 -7.33 9.64 1.25
CA ILE A 59 -7.76 9.19 2.58
C ILE A 59 -7.15 10.03 3.73
N CYS A 60 -6.06 10.76 3.46
CA CYS A 60 -5.35 11.58 4.41
C CYS A 60 -5.74 13.07 4.37
N GLU A 61 -6.59 13.50 3.43
CA GLU A 61 -6.89 14.92 3.14
C GLU A 61 -7.29 15.72 4.40
N ASP A 62 -8.28 15.22 5.15
CA ASP A 62 -8.79 15.87 6.37
C ASP A 62 -8.16 15.32 7.66
N THR A 63 -7.02 14.64 7.56
CA THR A 63 -6.31 14.07 8.72
C THR A 63 -5.02 14.85 9.00
N PRO A 64 -4.42 14.73 10.20
CA PRO A 64 -3.09 15.28 10.47
C PRO A 64 -1.95 14.59 9.71
N TRP A 65 -2.24 13.53 8.95
CA TRP A 65 -1.25 12.72 8.25
C TRP A 65 -1.22 13.07 6.77
N ARG A 66 -0.07 12.84 6.14
CA ARG A 66 0.13 12.79 4.69
C ARG A 66 0.63 11.39 4.35
N ALA A 67 0.13 10.83 3.26
CA ALA A 67 0.60 9.57 2.72
C ALA A 67 1.60 9.81 1.59
N GLU A 68 2.62 8.96 1.54
CA GLU A 68 3.54 8.79 0.44
C GLU A 68 3.51 7.33 -0.01
N PHE A 69 3.45 7.13 -1.32
CA PHE A 69 3.41 5.80 -1.93
C PHE A 69 4.66 5.62 -2.78
N SER A 70 5.43 4.56 -2.53
CA SER A 70 6.71 4.34 -3.19
C SER A 70 7.02 2.85 -3.38
N ASN A 71 8.13 2.58 -4.08
CA ASN A 71 8.65 1.24 -4.33
C ASN A 71 7.64 0.28 -4.96
N TRP A 72 6.83 0.79 -5.89
CA TRP A 72 5.86 0.00 -6.62
C TRP A 72 6.53 -1.06 -7.52
N ASP A 73 6.16 -2.32 -7.34
CA ASP A 73 6.50 -3.41 -8.27
C ASP A 73 5.23 -3.88 -9.01
N PRO A 74 5.11 -3.64 -10.33
CA PRO A 74 3.94 -4.08 -11.09
C PRO A 74 3.84 -5.62 -11.25
N GLN A 75 4.90 -6.37 -10.92
CA GLN A 75 4.87 -7.83 -10.98
C GLN A 75 4.18 -8.45 -9.77
N THR A 76 4.44 -7.93 -8.58
CA THR A 76 3.96 -8.49 -7.30
C THR A 76 2.93 -7.60 -6.61
N GLY A 77 2.86 -6.32 -6.99
CA GLY A 77 2.16 -5.27 -6.28
C GLY A 77 2.83 -4.85 -4.97
N ALA A 78 4.11 -5.21 -4.78
CA ALA A 78 4.88 -4.73 -3.64
C ALA A 78 4.91 -3.20 -3.63
N CYS A 79 4.85 -2.62 -2.44
CA CYS A 79 4.89 -1.17 -2.25
C CYS A 79 5.23 -0.83 -0.80
N ILE A 80 5.62 0.42 -0.59
CA ILE A 80 5.72 1.06 0.72
C ILE A 80 4.68 2.17 0.77
N GLN A 81 3.91 2.17 1.86
CA GLN A 81 3.04 3.26 2.25
C GLN A 81 3.67 3.92 3.47
N HIS A 82 4.14 5.14 3.31
CA HIS A 82 4.73 5.92 4.38
C HIS A 82 3.77 7.04 4.78
N PHE A 83 3.50 7.15 6.07
CA PHE A 83 2.62 8.17 6.61
C PHE A 83 3.45 9.08 7.52
N VAL A 84 3.38 10.38 7.27
CA VAL A 84 4.09 11.42 8.03
C VAL A 84 3.08 12.43 8.57
N ARG A 85 3.30 12.98 9.76
CA ARG A 85 2.48 14.13 10.20
C ARG A 85 2.76 15.34 9.32
N LYS A 86 1.70 16.03 8.91
CA LYS A 86 1.79 17.29 8.12
C LYS A 86 2.60 18.37 8.85
N GLU A 87 2.56 18.39 10.17
CA GLU A 87 3.27 19.38 11.00
C GLU A 87 4.75 19.04 11.26
N ALA A 88 5.14 17.77 11.13
CA ALA A 88 6.52 17.31 11.34
C ALA A 88 7.44 17.60 10.14
N ALA A 89 6.88 17.98 9.00
CA ALA A 89 7.61 18.33 7.78
C ALA A 89 8.02 19.83 7.72
N LYS A 90 8.07 20.54 8.85
CA LYS A 90 8.45 21.96 8.95
C LYS A 90 9.86 22.16 9.53
#